data_AF-A0A7I9Z2C1-F1
#
_entry.id   AF-A0A7I9Z2C1-F1
#
_cell.length_a   1.000
_cell.length_b   1.000
_cell.length_c   1.000
_cell.angle_alpha   90.00
_cell.angle_beta   90.00
_cell.angle_gamma   90.00
#
_symmetry.space_group_name_H-M   'P 1'
#
loop_
_entity.id
_entity.type
_entity.pdbx_description
1 polymer ?
#
loop_
_entity_poly.entity_id
_entity_poly.type
_entity_poly.pdbx_seq_one_letter_code
_entity_poly.pdbx_strand_id
1 'polypeptide(L)'
;MIIAACGCLALGWWQWTRFQSVSGSFQNLGYALQWPLFAWFCVYAYRKFVRYEEEPPAPRSTEAMTEIPAGLLPERPTPPPQAPDDPALREYNNYLAELAAQDAEKQRRTTA
;
A
#
# COMPACT_ATOMS: atom_id res chain seq x y z
N MET A 1 7.03 22.12 0.05
CA MET A 1 5.85 21.85 -0.80
C MET A 1 5.41 23.04 -1.66
N ILE A 2 5.31 24.24 -1.11
CA ILE A 2 4.86 25.43 -1.86
C ILE A 2 5.79 25.73 -3.06
N ILE A 3 7.10 25.64 -2.88
CA ILE A 3 8.09 25.86 -3.95
C ILE A 3 7.94 24.82 -5.09
N ALA A 4 7.70 23.55 -4.75
CA ALA A 4 7.47 22.50 -5.74
C ALA A 4 6.14 22.68 -6.50
N ALA A 5 5.09 23.10 -5.80
CA ALA A 5 3.79 23.43 -6.40
C ALA A 5 3.89 24.64 -7.33
N CYS A 6 4.57 25.72 -6.89
CA CYS A 6 4.84 26.89 -7.72
C CYS A 6 5.70 26.54 -8.94
N GLY A 7 6.70 25.65 -8.79
CA GLY A 7 7.51 25.15 -9.90
C GLY A 7 6.69 24.38 -10.94
N CYS A 8 5.78 23.50 -10.51
CA CYS A 8 4.89 22.77 -11.41
C CYS A 8 3.88 23.70 -12.13
N LEU A 9 3.34 24.69 -11.42
CA LEU A 9 2.42 25.68 -12.00
C LEU A 9 3.13 26.61 -13.00
N ALA A 10 4.38 27.02 -12.70
CA ALA A 10 5.20 27.80 -13.62
C ALA A 10 5.57 27.01 -14.89
N LEU A 11 5.86 25.71 -14.76
CA LEU A 11 6.11 24.81 -15.90
C LEU A 11 4.84 24.58 -16.74
N GLY A 12 3.69 24.39 -16.10
CA GLY A 12 2.39 24.29 -16.78
C GLY A 12 2.01 25.58 -17.51
N TRP A 13 2.25 26.74 -16.87
CA TRP A 13 2.06 28.06 -17.49
C TRP A 13 2.98 28.26 -18.70
N TRP A 14 4.25 27.86 -18.59
CA TRP A 14 5.21 27.95 -19.68
C TRP A 14 4.83 27.04 -20.87
N GLN A 15 4.33 25.83 -20.60
CA GLN A 15 3.83 24.93 -21.64
C GLN A 15 2.56 25.46 -22.32
N TRP A 16 1.66 26.10 -21.57
CA TRP A 16 0.47 26.75 -22.12
C TRP A 16 0.82 27.86 -23.12
N THR A 17 1.76 28.73 -22.78
CA THR A 17 2.23 29.79 -23.69
C THR A 17 2.91 29.21 -24.94
N ARG A 18 3.59 28.06 -24.81
CA ARG A 18 4.21 27.37 -25.96
C ARG A 18 3.19 26.65 -26.84
N PHE A 19 2.09 26.14 -26.29
CA PHE A 19 1.01 25.55 -27.09
C PHE A 19 0.38 26.56 -28.07
N GLN A 20 0.37 27.85 -27.74
CA GLN A 20 -0.16 28.91 -28.61
C GLN A 20 0.73 29.24 -29.82
N SER A 21 1.97 28.72 -29.91
CA SER A 21 2.88 28.98 -31.03
C SER A 21 2.83 27.87 -32.08
N VAL A 22 1.96 28.02 -33.09
CA VAL A 22 1.90 27.43 -34.46
C VAL A 22 2.06 25.89 -34.63
N SER A 23 2.35 25.12 -33.57
CA SER A 23 2.57 23.67 -33.60
C SER A 23 1.90 22.95 -32.42
N GLY A 24 0.77 23.49 -31.94
CA GLY A 24 0.04 22.93 -30.80
C GLY A 24 -0.84 21.74 -31.19
N SER A 25 -0.33 20.52 -31.03
CA SER A 25 -1.15 19.30 -31.07
C SER A 25 -1.93 19.14 -29.75
N PHE A 26 -3.16 18.60 -29.80
CA PHE A 26 -4.01 18.31 -28.61
C PHE A 26 -3.29 17.54 -27.50
N GLN A 27 -2.27 16.75 -27.85
CA GLN A 27 -1.44 16.01 -26.89
C GLN A 27 -0.61 16.94 -25.98
N ASN A 28 -0.13 18.06 -26.51
CA ASN A 28 0.63 19.06 -25.74
C ASN A 28 -0.29 19.82 -24.75
N LEU A 29 -1.52 20.11 -25.17
CA LEU A 29 -2.57 20.66 -24.29
C LEU A 29 -2.88 19.73 -23.11
N GLY A 30 -2.99 18.42 -23.39
CA GLY A 30 -3.18 17.41 -22.35
C GLY A 30 -2.07 17.43 -21.31
N TYR A 31 -0.80 17.46 -21.75
CA TYR A 31 0.34 17.59 -20.83
C TYR A 31 0.33 18.92 -20.08
N ALA A 32 0.01 20.04 -20.74
CA ALA A 32 -0.08 21.35 -20.09
C ALA A 32 -1.15 21.40 -18.98
N LEU A 33 -2.25 20.65 -19.12
CA LEU A 33 -3.31 20.54 -18.10
C LEU A 33 -3.05 19.44 -17.05
N GLN A 34 -2.32 18.39 -17.41
CA GLN A 34 -1.96 17.29 -16.52
C GLN A 34 -1.04 17.76 -15.38
N TRP A 35 -0.06 18.61 -15.66
CA TRP A 35 0.88 19.12 -14.65
C TRP A 35 0.21 19.96 -13.54
N PRO A 36 -0.69 20.92 -13.86
CA PRO A 36 -1.51 21.62 -12.88
C PRO A 36 -2.38 20.70 -12.03
N LEU A 37 -3.01 19.67 -12.63
CA LEU A 37 -3.83 18.71 -11.89
C LEU A 37 -3.02 17.94 -10.85
N PHE A 38 -1.83 17.47 -11.22
CA PHE A 38 -0.92 16.81 -10.27
C PHE A 38 -0.42 17.77 -9.19
N ALA A 39 -0.09 19.01 -9.54
CA ALA A 39 0.32 20.02 -8.56
C ALA A 39 -0.80 20.30 -7.53
N TRP A 40 -2.03 20.46 -8.02
CA TRP A 40 -3.22 20.63 -7.18
C TRP A 40 -3.45 19.42 -6.27
N PHE A 41 -3.35 18.21 -6.82
CA PHE A 41 -3.49 16.97 -6.07
C PHE A 41 -2.47 16.87 -4.92
N CYS A 42 -1.19 17.18 -5.17
CA CYS A 42 -0.15 17.17 -4.14
C CYS A 42 -0.46 18.18 -3.02
N VAL A 43 -0.88 19.40 -3.36
CA VAL A 43 -1.25 20.43 -2.36
C VAL A 43 -2.48 20.00 -1.55
N TYR A 44 -3.49 19.44 -2.21
CA TYR A 44 -4.70 18.95 -1.55
C TYR A 44 -4.40 17.79 -0.59
N ALA A 45 -3.62 16.80 -1.03
CA ALA A 45 -3.24 15.65 -0.23
C ALA A 45 -2.47 16.08 1.04
N TYR A 46 -1.56 17.04 0.93
CA TYR A 46 -0.85 17.57 2.08
C TYR A 46 -1.73 18.38 3.03
N ARG A 47 -2.59 19.25 2.52
CA ARG A 47 -3.58 19.94 3.37
C ARG A 47 -4.46 18.95 4.12
N LYS A 48 -4.89 17.88 3.44
CA LYS A 48 -5.70 16.82 4.04
C LYS A 48 -4.90 16.02 5.08
N PHE A 49 -3.63 15.72 4.81
CA PHE A 49 -2.74 15.05 5.76
C PHE A 49 -2.52 15.88 7.03
N VAL A 50 -2.15 17.16 6.90
CA VAL A 50 -1.98 18.07 8.05
C VAL A 50 -3.28 18.18 8.85
N ARG A 51 -4.42 18.33 8.17
CA ARG A 51 -5.73 18.37 8.84
C ARG A 51 -6.08 17.06 9.57
N TYR A 52 -5.69 15.90 9.04
CA TYR A 52 -5.87 14.62 9.73
C TYR A 52 -4.94 14.42 10.92
N GLU A 53 -3.79 15.10 10.97
CA GLU A 53 -2.96 15.12 12.17
C GLU A 53 -3.55 16.04 13.25
N GLU A 54 -4.20 17.15 12.84
CA GLU A 54 -4.83 18.12 13.74
C GLU A 54 -6.18 17.67 14.29
N GLU A 55 -6.98 16.93 13.51
CA GLU A 55 -8.24 16.34 13.95
C GLU A 55 -7.94 14.93 14.52
N PRO A 56 -8.02 14.70 15.85
CA PRO A 56 -7.96 13.33 16.37
C PRO A 56 -9.00 12.51 15.61
N PRO A 57 -8.63 11.35 15.04
CA PRO A 57 -9.59 10.52 14.31
C PRO A 57 -10.76 10.27 15.26
N ALA A 58 -11.97 10.67 14.83
CA ALA A 58 -13.19 10.33 15.54
C ALA A 58 -13.08 8.82 15.86
N PRO A 59 -13.27 8.42 17.14
CA PRO A 59 -13.10 7.04 17.52
C PRO A 59 -13.90 6.21 16.53
N ARG A 60 -13.19 5.38 15.74
CA ARG A 60 -13.87 4.46 14.82
C ARG A 60 -14.81 3.70 15.72
N SER A 61 -16.11 3.88 15.53
CA SER A 61 -17.11 3.08 16.21
C SER A 61 -16.76 1.63 15.91
N THR A 62 -16.22 0.93 16.90
CA THR A 62 -15.92 -0.51 16.88
C THR A 62 -17.19 -1.34 16.61
N GLU A 63 -18.35 -0.69 16.45
CA GLU A 63 -19.59 -1.26 15.94
C GLU A 63 -19.63 -1.49 14.42
N ALA A 64 -18.66 -1.00 13.64
CA ALA A 64 -18.56 -1.35 12.23
C ALA A 64 -17.96 -2.77 12.08
N MET A 65 -18.78 -3.77 12.41
CA MET A 65 -18.81 -5.12 11.83
C MET A 65 -17.45 -5.63 11.31
N THR A 66 -16.49 -5.81 12.23
CA THR A 66 -15.24 -6.55 11.93
C THR A 66 -15.45 -8.06 12.11
N GLU A 67 -16.62 -8.47 12.61
CA GLU A 67 -17.05 -9.85 12.63
C GLU A 67 -17.74 -10.18 11.32
N ILE A 68 -17.15 -11.08 10.54
CA ILE A 68 -17.83 -11.74 9.43
C ILE A 68 -18.95 -12.57 10.06
N PRO A 69 -20.24 -12.28 9.80
CA PRO A 69 -21.33 -13.02 10.43
C PRO A 69 -21.17 -14.52 10.14
N ALA A 70 -21.41 -15.35 11.15
CA ALA A 70 -21.07 -16.78 11.16
C ALA A 70 -21.73 -17.64 10.05
N GLY A 71 -22.58 -17.05 9.21
CA GLY A 71 -23.20 -17.68 8.04
C GLY A 71 -22.79 -17.11 6.68
N LEU A 72 -21.83 -16.18 6.62
CA LEU A 72 -21.38 -15.54 5.37
C LEU A 72 -20.27 -16.35 4.68
N LEU A 73 -19.57 -17.19 5.44
CA LEU A 73 -18.59 -18.14 4.89
C LEU A 73 -19.24 -19.52 4.76
N PRO A 74 -19.11 -20.20 3.61
CA PRO A 74 -19.43 -21.61 3.50
C PRO A 74 -18.68 -22.40 4.58
N GLU A 75 -19.35 -23.39 5.17
CA GLU A 75 -18.72 -24.28 6.15
C GLU A 75 -17.46 -24.89 5.52
N ARG A 76 -16.30 -24.70 6.19
CA ARG A 76 -15.02 -25.18 5.67
C ARG A 76 -15.12 -26.70 5.57
N PRO A 77 -14.96 -27.30 4.38
CA PRO A 77 -14.91 -28.75 4.25
C PRO A 77 -13.81 -29.27 5.18
N THR A 78 -14.17 -30.20 6.07
CA THR A 78 -13.19 -30.90 6.91
C THR A 78 -12.17 -31.52 5.96
N PRO A 79 -10.88 -31.15 6.05
CA PRO A 79 -9.86 -31.77 5.23
C PRO A 79 -9.92 -33.28 5.43
N PRO A 80 -9.81 -34.09 4.36
CA PRO A 80 -9.68 -35.54 4.54
C PRO A 80 -8.51 -35.81 5.50
N PRO A 81 -8.58 -36.87 6.32
CA PRO A 81 -7.48 -37.26 7.19
C PRO A 81 -6.19 -37.32 6.37
N GLN A 82 -5.21 -36.49 6.73
CA GLN A 82 -3.90 -36.53 6.09
C GLN A 82 -3.37 -37.95 6.25
N ALA A 83 -2.93 -38.57 5.14
CA ALA A 83 -2.35 -39.90 5.18
C ALA A 83 -1.18 -39.87 6.19
N PRO A 84 -1.23 -40.64 7.29
CA PRO A 84 -0.29 -40.49 8.41
C PRO A 84 1.18 -40.76 8.08
N ASP A 85 1.49 -41.25 6.88
CA ASP A 85 2.76 -41.92 6.60
C ASP A 85 3.30 -41.61 5.19
N ASP A 86 3.15 -40.36 4.71
CA ASP A 86 3.91 -39.91 3.55
C ASP A 86 5.39 -39.75 3.94
N PRO A 87 6.31 -40.58 3.40
CA PRO A 87 7.72 -40.52 3.75
C PRO A 87 8.35 -39.15 3.44
N ALA A 88 7.90 -38.47 2.38
CA ALA A 88 8.42 -37.17 1.99
C ALA A 88 8.05 -36.07 3.00
N LEU A 89 6.82 -36.10 3.54
CA LEU A 89 6.38 -35.16 4.58
C LEU A 89 7.14 -35.37 5.89
N ARG A 90 7.47 -36.62 6.26
CA ARG A 90 8.27 -36.90 7.46
C ARG A 90 9.69 -36.33 7.33
N GLU A 91 10.34 -36.54 6.19
CA GLU A 91 11.66 -35.98 5.92
C GLU A 91 11.64 -34.45 5.96
N TYR A 92 10.62 -33.84 5.37
CA TYR A 92 10.44 -32.39 5.40
C TYR A 92 10.20 -31.85 6.81
N ASN A 93 9.33 -32.49 7.60
CA ASN A 93 9.06 -32.09 8.98
C ASN A 93 10.31 -32.25 9.87
N ASN A 94 11.10 -33.30 9.66
CA ASN A 94 12.38 -33.49 10.34
C ASN A 94 13.38 -32.37 10.00
N TYR A 95 13.47 -32.00 8.72
CA TYR A 95 14.31 -30.89 8.28
C TYR A 95 13.88 -29.54 8.90
N LEU A 96 12.57 -29.26 8.93
CA LEU A 96 12.04 -28.07 9.59
C LEU A 96 12.33 -28.05 11.09
N ALA A 97 12.24 -29.21 11.75
CA ALA A 97 12.54 -29.33 13.17
C ALA A 97 14.03 -29.07 13.47
N GLU A 98 14.93 -29.56 12.60
CA GLU A 98 16.36 -29.29 12.70
C GLU A 98 16.67 -27.80 12.52
N LEU A 99 16.06 -27.17 11.52
CA LEU A 99 16.24 -25.73 11.28
C LEU A 99 15.76 -24.89 12.48
N ALA A 100 14.59 -25.23 13.04
CA ALA A 100 14.06 -24.57 14.22
C ALA A 100 14.98 -24.72 15.45
N ALA A 101 15.61 -25.89 15.61
CA ALA A 101 16.57 -26.13 16.70
C ALA A 101 17.84 -25.28 16.53
N GLN A 102 18.35 -25.15 15.30
CA GLN A 102 19.51 -24.30 15.00
C GLN A 102 19.21 -22.81 15.25
N ASP A 103 18.02 -22.34 14.83
CA ASP A 103 17.58 -20.98 15.08
C ASP A 103 17.43 -20.67 16.57
N ALA A 104 16.85 -21.59 17.35
CA ALA A 104 16.72 -21.46 18.81
C ALA A 104 18.09 -21.39 19.51
N GLU A 105 19.05 -22.21 19.08
CA GLU A 105 20.43 -22.17 19.59
C GLU A 105 21.13 -20.85 19.25
N LYS A 106 20.98 -20.36 18.01
CA LYS A 106 21.53 -19.07 17.58
C LYS A 106 20.92 -17.89 18.37
N GLN A 107 19.62 -17.93 18.62
CA GLN A 107 18.92 -16.96 19.47
C GLN A 107 19.44 -16.98 20.91
N ARG A 108 19.64 -18.16 21.51
CA ARG A 108 20.22 -18.30 22.86
C ARG A 108 21.62 -17.70 22.95
N ARG A 109 22.48 -17.94 21.96
CA ARG A 109 23.84 -17.37 21.91
C ARG A 109 23.88 -15.85 21.72
N THR A 110 22.85 -15.28 21.07
CA THR A 110 22.77 -13.84 20.83
C THR A 110 22.16 -13.09 22.02
N THR A 111 21.42 -13.80 22.88
CA THR A 111 20.71 -13.22 24.03
C THR A 111 21.48 -13.38 25.35
N ALA A 112 22.59 -14.14 25.37
CA ALA A 112 23.52 -14.28 26.48
C ALA A 112 24.70 -13.30 26.32
#